data_AF-A0A3Q9GCR2-F1
#
_entry.id   AF-A0A3Q9GCR2-F1
#
_cell.length_a   1.000
_cell.length_b   1.000
_cell.length_c   1.000
_cell.angle_alpha   90.00
_cell.angle_beta   90.00
_cell.angle_gamma   90.00
#
_symmetry.space_group_name_H-M   'P 1'
#
loop_
_entity.id
_entity.type
_entity.pdbx_description
1 polymer ?
#
loop_
_entity_poly.entity_id
_entity_poly.type
_entity_poly.pdbx_seq_one_letter_code
_entity_poly.pdbx_strand_id
1 'polypeptide(L)'
;MKKVFIIFSAIILSPFVVYFLLVSKSYIEGAGLEYSDELIKSEYIFEFEGNRTVYIKDEFNQFIRSWGGSPESITVQNGIRTVVFKGGAILKTSTDSINPQATQVSLKGFMGVTTEDSSFIVNSDGIISSTNWHGG
;
A
#
# COMPACT_ATOMS: atom_id res chain seq x y z
N MET A 1 -26.21 -19.99 42.90
CA MET A 1 -26.51 -18.72 42.18
C MET A 1 -25.29 -17.82 42.00
N LYS A 2 -24.55 -17.42 43.05
CA LYS A 2 -23.34 -16.56 42.92
C LYS A 2 -22.27 -17.06 41.92
N LYS A 3 -21.94 -18.36 41.95
CA LYS A 3 -20.95 -18.95 41.02
C LYS A 3 -21.37 -18.90 39.55
N VAL A 4 -22.67 -19.10 39.27
CA VAL A 4 -23.23 -19.04 37.90
C VAL A 4 -23.20 -17.61 37.37
N PHE A 5 -23.52 -16.63 38.22
CA PHE A 5 -23.47 -15.21 37.88
C PHE A 5 -22.04 -14.74 37.56
N ILE A 6 -21.04 -15.19 38.33
CA ILE A 6 -19.62 -14.86 38.07
C ILE A 6 -19.16 -15.40 36.71
N ILE A 7 -19.52 -16.65 36.39
CA ILE A 7 -19.17 -17.27 35.10
C ILE A 7 -19.83 -16.53 33.95
N PHE A 8 -21.11 -16.19 34.06
CA PHE A 8 -21.83 -15.42 33.03
C PHE A 8 -21.20 -14.04 32.81
N SER A 9 -20.87 -13.32 33.88
CA SER A 9 -20.20 -12.02 33.79
C SER A 9 -18.81 -12.14 33.15
N ALA A 10 -18.03 -13.17 33.49
CA ALA A 10 -16.72 -13.41 32.87
C ALA A 10 -16.82 -13.67 31.36
N ILE A 11 -17.83 -14.43 30.92
CA ILE A 11 -18.08 -14.70 29.49
C ILE A 11 -18.44 -13.39 28.77
N ILE A 12 -19.32 -12.56 29.35
CA ILE A 12 -19.75 -11.29 28.75
C ILE A 12 -18.62 -10.25 28.71
N LEU A 13 -17.74 -10.22 29.72
CA LEU A 13 -16.60 -9.31 29.78
C LEU A 13 -15.43 -9.75 28.89
N SER A 14 -15.32 -11.04 28.57
CA SER A 14 -14.19 -11.57 27.80
C SER A 14 -13.94 -10.88 26.45
N PRO A 15 -14.97 -10.55 25.62
CA PRO A 15 -14.74 -9.88 24.35
C PRO A 15 -14.26 -8.44 24.53
N PHE A 16 -14.71 -7.75 25.58
CA PHE A 16 -14.27 -6.38 25.89
C PHE A 16 -12.81 -6.34 26.34
N VAL A 17 -12.38 -7.31 27.16
CA VAL A 17 -10.98 -7.43 27.57
C VAL A 17 -10.10 -7.74 26.37
N VAL A 18 -10.50 -8.69 25.51
CA VAL A 18 -9.76 -9.02 24.28
C VAL A 18 -9.68 -7.81 23.35
N TYR A 19 -10.80 -7.12 23.10
CA TYR A 19 -10.82 -5.91 22.29
C TYR A 19 -9.90 -4.82 22.85
N PHE A 20 -9.98 -4.56 24.15
CA PHE A 20 -9.15 -3.55 24.80
C PHE A 20 -7.67 -3.89 24.68
N LEU A 21 -7.27 -5.15 24.88
CA LEU A 21 -5.87 -5.58 24.71
C LEU A 21 -5.38 -5.39 23.27
N LEU A 22 -6.18 -5.76 22.27
CA LEU A 22 -5.84 -5.58 20.85
C LEU A 22 -5.68 -4.11 20.48
N VAL A 23 -6.63 -3.26 20.90
CA VAL A 23 -6.59 -1.82 20.64
C VAL A 23 -5.42 -1.16 21.37
N SER A 24 -5.19 -1.52 22.63
CA SER A 24 -4.08 -0.97 23.43
C SER A 24 -2.74 -1.29 22.78
N LYS A 25 -2.56 -2.54 22.33
CA LYS A 25 -1.35 -2.97 21.64
C LYS A 25 -1.15 -2.18 20.36
N SER A 26 -2.17 -2.08 19.51
CA SER A 26 -2.11 -1.29 18.26
C SER A 26 -1.82 0.19 18.52
N TYR A 27 -2.40 0.78 19.57
CA TYR A 27 -2.15 2.17 19.95
C TYR A 27 -0.69 2.38 20.39
N ILE A 28 -0.16 1.49 21.24
CA ILE A 28 1.22 1.58 21.72
C ILE A 28 2.21 1.38 20.55
N GLU A 29 1.97 0.39 19.70
CA GLU A 29 2.78 0.13 18.51
C GLU A 29 2.71 1.30 17.51
N GLY A 30 1.55 1.96 17.37
CA GLY A 30 1.38 3.13 16.51
C GLY A 30 1.94 4.43 17.09
N ALA A 31 1.92 4.61 18.41
CA ALA A 31 2.34 5.84 19.08
C ALA A 31 3.84 6.13 18.95
N GLY A 32 4.65 5.10 18.69
CA GLY A 32 6.08 5.22 18.45
C GLY A 32 6.47 5.33 16.97
N LEU A 33 5.51 5.40 16.05
CA LEU A 33 5.81 5.55 14.62
C LEU A 33 6.19 7.00 14.33
N GLU A 34 7.48 7.24 14.12
CA GLU A 34 7.98 8.50 13.59
C GLU A 34 8.01 8.43 12.06
N TYR A 35 7.57 9.50 11.39
CA TYR A 35 7.79 9.63 9.95
C TYR A 35 9.26 10.01 9.71
N SER A 36 9.86 9.47 8.67
CA SER A 36 11.19 9.87 8.21
C SER A 36 11.06 10.62 6.89
N ASP A 37 11.71 11.78 6.80
CA ASP A 37 11.88 12.54 5.55
C ASP A 37 12.99 11.98 4.65
N GLU A 38 13.56 10.82 5.01
CA GLU A 38 14.57 10.17 4.20
C GLU A 38 13.98 9.80 2.82
N LEU A 39 14.59 10.36 1.77
CA LEU A 39 14.30 10.04 0.38
C LEU A 39 14.82 8.64 0.07
N ILE A 40 14.03 7.63 0.41
CA ILE A 40 14.33 6.23 0.11
C ILE A 40 13.74 5.90 -1.25
N LYS A 41 14.61 5.54 -2.21
CA LYS A 41 14.19 5.01 -3.51
C LYS A 41 13.21 3.88 -3.32
N SER A 42 12.10 3.90 -4.03
CA SER A 42 11.03 2.93 -3.84
C SER A 42 10.70 2.19 -5.13
N GLU A 43 10.45 0.89 -5.01
CA GLU A 43 9.94 0.05 -6.08
C GLU A 43 8.62 -0.56 -5.62
N TYR A 44 7.58 -0.40 -6.43
CA TYR A 44 6.25 -0.96 -6.18
C TYR A 44 6.01 -2.10 -7.16
N ILE A 45 5.66 -3.26 -6.62
CA ILE A 45 5.43 -4.48 -7.37
C ILE A 45 3.99 -4.91 -7.14
N PHE A 46 3.22 -5.03 -8.21
CA PHE A 46 1.85 -5.53 -8.19
C PHE A 46 1.82 -6.90 -8.84
N GLU A 47 1.59 -7.94 -8.04
CA GLU A 47 1.46 -9.31 -8.48
C GLU A 47 -0.02 -9.67 -8.56
N PHE A 48 -0.49 -10.04 -9.75
CA PHE A 48 -1.86 -10.45 -9.97
C PHE A 48 -1.96 -11.95 -10.24
N GLU A 49 -3.09 -12.54 -9.86
CA GLU A 49 -3.43 -13.90 -10.23
C GLU A 49 -3.42 -14.01 -11.78
N GLY A 50 -2.65 -14.95 -12.32
CA GLY A 50 -2.45 -15.09 -13.78
C GLY A 50 -1.07 -14.65 -14.31
N ASN A 51 -0.05 -14.54 -13.44
CA ASN A 51 1.35 -14.22 -13.80
C ASN A 51 1.58 -12.83 -14.40
N ARG A 52 0.64 -11.88 -14.23
CA ARG A 52 0.90 -10.47 -14.57
C ARG A 52 1.55 -9.79 -13.38
N THR A 53 2.71 -9.19 -13.63
CA THR A 53 3.39 -8.34 -12.65
C THR A 53 3.55 -6.95 -13.22
N VAL A 54 3.21 -5.92 -12.43
CA VAL A 54 3.46 -4.51 -12.77
C VAL A 54 4.51 -3.94 -11.82
N TYR A 55 5.55 -3.35 -12.40
CA TYR A 55 6.68 -2.73 -11.72
C TYR A 55 6.60 -1.21 -11.87
N ILE A 56 6.76 -0.50 -10.77
CA ILE A 56 6.78 0.96 -10.75
C ILE A 56 8.02 1.40 -9.99
N LYS A 57 8.91 2.13 -10.67
CA LYS A 57 10.14 2.67 -10.08
C LYS A 57 9.92 4.13 -9.68
N ASP A 58 10.10 4.43 -8.40
CA ASP A 58 9.98 5.75 -7.82
C ASP A 58 11.30 6.13 -7.14
N GLU A 59 12.23 6.65 -7.96
CA GLU A 59 13.57 7.07 -7.52
C GLU A 59 13.54 8.21 -6.50
N PHE A 60 12.43 8.95 -6.44
CA PHE A 60 12.32 10.18 -5.65
C PHE A 60 11.25 10.09 -4.54
N ASN A 61 10.71 8.89 -4.27
CA ASN A 61 9.70 8.64 -3.24
C ASN A 61 8.51 9.63 -3.32
N GLN A 62 7.96 9.81 -4.52
CA GLN A 62 6.89 10.78 -4.81
C GLN A 62 5.48 10.27 -4.46
N PHE A 63 5.30 8.98 -4.21
CA PHE A 63 3.99 8.47 -3.79
C PHE A 63 3.65 8.89 -2.37
N ILE A 64 2.59 9.69 -2.24
CA ILE A 64 2.12 10.26 -0.96
C ILE A 64 0.93 9.50 -0.37
N ARG A 65 0.24 8.69 -1.19
CA ARG A 65 -0.93 7.94 -0.74
C ARG A 65 -1.19 6.70 -1.60
N SER A 66 -1.67 5.65 -0.95
CA SER A 66 -2.29 4.47 -1.57
C SER A 66 -3.77 4.34 -1.17
N TRP A 67 -4.62 3.90 -2.10
CA TRP A 67 -5.99 3.46 -1.82
C TRP A 67 -6.23 2.07 -2.39
N GLY A 68 -7.08 1.27 -1.73
CA GLY A 68 -7.36 -0.10 -2.15
C GLY A 68 -6.66 -1.10 -1.25
N GLY A 69 -6.09 -2.16 -1.82
CA GLY A 69 -5.38 -3.19 -1.06
C GLY A 69 -4.20 -2.62 -0.29
N SER A 70 -4.00 -3.10 0.95
CA SER A 70 -2.75 -2.90 1.68
C SER A 70 -1.63 -3.71 1.02
N PRO A 71 -0.37 -3.26 1.11
CA PRO A 71 0.76 -4.07 0.66
C PRO A 71 0.84 -5.36 1.48
N GLU A 72 1.19 -6.45 0.81
CA GLU A 72 1.49 -7.75 1.41
C GLU A 72 2.80 -7.70 2.19
N SER A 73 3.78 -6.95 1.66
CA SER A 73 5.09 -6.78 2.30
C SER A 73 5.72 -5.45 1.95
N ILE A 74 6.49 -4.91 2.90
CA ILE A 74 7.39 -3.77 2.71
C ILE A 74 8.76 -4.20 3.23
N THR A 75 9.77 -4.17 2.37
CA THR A 75 11.16 -4.50 2.74
C THR A 75 12.09 -3.39 2.30
N VAL A 76 13.20 -3.21 3.02
CA VAL A 76 14.26 -2.27 2.65
C VAL A 76 15.55 -3.04 2.52
N GLN A 77 16.15 -3.04 1.33
CA GLN A 77 17.41 -3.71 1.04
C GLN A 77 18.28 -2.80 0.18
N ASN A 78 19.54 -2.62 0.56
CA ASN A 78 20.52 -1.81 -0.17
C ASN A 78 20.03 -0.37 -0.48
N GLY A 79 19.28 0.24 0.44
CA GLY A 79 18.75 1.61 0.27
C GLY A 79 17.55 1.72 -0.69
N ILE A 80 16.96 0.60 -1.09
CA ILE A 80 15.75 0.55 -1.91
C ILE A 80 14.63 -0.07 -1.07
N ARG A 81 13.49 0.60 -1.02
CA ARG A 81 12.25 0.11 -0.41
C ARG A 81 11.42 -0.62 -1.46
N THR A 82 11.21 -1.91 -1.29
CA THR A 82 10.33 -2.70 -2.15
C THR A 82 8.98 -2.89 -1.46
N VAL A 83 7.90 -2.51 -2.15
CA VAL A 83 6.52 -2.62 -1.67
C VAL A 83 5.75 -3.56 -2.61
N VAL A 84 5.24 -4.66 -2.07
CA VAL A 84 4.56 -5.70 -2.87
C VAL A 84 3.06 -5.69 -2.57
N PHE A 85 2.23 -5.70 -3.61
CA PHE A 85 0.78 -5.83 -3.56
C PHE A 85 0.34 -7.10 -4.29
N LYS A 86 -0.59 -7.86 -3.71
CA LYS A 86 -1.23 -9.03 -4.36
C LYS A 86 -2.58 -8.71 -5.02
N GLY A 87 -2.85 -7.43 -5.28
CA GLY A 87 -4.11 -6.95 -5.82
C GLY A 87 -4.02 -5.49 -6.24
N GLY A 88 -5.11 -4.96 -6.79
CA GLY A 88 -5.14 -3.60 -7.29
C GLY A 88 -5.10 -2.57 -6.16
N ALA A 89 -4.27 -1.54 -6.34
CA ALA A 89 -4.26 -0.35 -5.50
C ALA A 89 -3.97 0.88 -6.36
N ILE A 90 -4.54 2.01 -5.97
CA ILE A 90 -4.28 3.29 -6.60
C ILE A 90 -3.13 3.94 -5.83
N LEU A 91 -2.01 4.15 -6.51
CA LEU A 91 -0.90 4.95 -5.97
C LEU A 91 -0.99 6.37 -6.53
N LYS A 92 -0.81 7.36 -5.66
CA LYS A 92 -0.95 8.78 -6.02
C LYS A 92 0.25 9.59 -5.59
N THR A 93 0.72 10.42 -6.51
CA THR A 93 1.70 11.49 -6.27
C THR A 93 0.96 12.82 -6.13
N SER A 94 1.70 13.92 -5.94
CA SER A 94 1.13 15.27 -6.01
C SER A 94 0.55 15.59 -7.40
N THR A 95 1.14 15.04 -8.46
CA THR A 95 0.85 15.38 -9.86
C THR A 95 -0.05 14.37 -10.58
N ASP A 96 0.09 13.08 -10.28
CA ASP A 96 -0.52 11.98 -11.04
C ASP A 96 -1.04 10.86 -10.12
N SER A 97 -1.68 9.84 -10.70
CA SER A 97 -2.00 8.59 -10.06
C SER A 97 -2.02 7.44 -11.05
N ILE A 98 -1.57 6.27 -10.59
CA ILE A 98 -1.54 5.01 -11.32
C ILE A 98 -2.42 3.99 -10.60
N ASN A 99 -3.17 3.20 -11.37
CA ASN A 99 -4.03 2.14 -10.86
C ASN A 99 -3.74 0.83 -11.61
N PRO A 100 -2.78 0.01 -11.13
CA PRO A 100 -2.53 -1.30 -11.69
C PRO A 100 -3.68 -2.27 -11.40
N GLN A 101 -4.07 -3.04 -12.41
CA GLN A 101 -5.09 -4.08 -12.36
C GLN A 101 -4.59 -5.37 -13.04
N ALA A 102 -5.34 -6.45 -12.86
CA ALA A 102 -4.97 -7.79 -13.33
C ALA A 102 -4.80 -7.90 -14.86
N THR A 103 -5.40 -7.00 -15.64
CA THR A 103 -5.32 -7.02 -17.10
C THR A 103 -4.71 -5.75 -17.70
N GLN A 104 -4.67 -4.65 -16.95
CA GLN A 104 -4.35 -3.33 -17.48
C GLN A 104 -3.87 -2.39 -16.38
N VAL A 105 -3.38 -1.21 -16.76
CA VAL A 105 -3.00 -0.13 -15.87
C VAL A 105 -3.66 1.14 -16.34
N SER A 106 -4.36 1.84 -15.45
CA SER A 106 -4.94 3.15 -15.75
C SER A 106 -4.07 4.27 -15.17
N LEU A 107 -3.79 5.30 -15.98
CA LEU A 107 -3.06 6.50 -15.60
C LEU A 107 -4.00 7.71 -15.66
N LYS A 108 -4.17 8.43 -14.55
CA LYS A 108 -5.09 9.58 -14.53
C LYS A 108 -4.47 10.86 -15.08
N GLY A 109 -3.16 11.06 -14.95
CA GLY A 109 -2.43 12.22 -15.45
C GLY A 109 -2.51 12.37 -16.96
N PHE A 110 -2.78 11.28 -17.68
CA PHE A 110 -2.95 11.23 -19.13
C PHE A 110 -4.43 11.08 -19.50
N MET A 111 -5.31 11.86 -18.88
CA MET A 111 -6.76 11.87 -19.18
C MET A 111 -7.46 10.49 -19.09
N GLY A 112 -6.96 9.60 -18.24
CA GLY A 112 -7.55 8.26 -18.06
C GLY A 112 -7.12 7.22 -19.11
N VAL A 113 -5.96 7.42 -19.76
CA VAL A 113 -5.35 6.40 -20.61
C VAL A 113 -5.19 5.09 -19.83
N THR A 114 -5.48 4.00 -20.53
CA THR A 114 -5.29 2.64 -20.06
C THR A 114 -4.30 1.93 -20.98
N THR A 115 -3.37 1.19 -20.40
CA THR A 115 -2.32 0.45 -21.11
C THR A 115 -2.16 -0.96 -20.54
N GLU A 116 -1.64 -1.89 -21.35
CA GLU A 116 -1.24 -3.22 -20.91
C GLU A 116 0.20 -3.26 -20.39
N ASP A 117 0.90 -2.13 -20.39
CA ASP A 117 2.27 -2.03 -19.91
C ASP A 117 2.44 -2.51 -18.47
N SER A 118 3.62 -3.07 -18.21
CA SER A 118 3.99 -3.66 -16.93
C SER A 118 5.13 -2.92 -16.24
N SER A 119 5.69 -1.87 -16.83
CA SER A 119 6.82 -1.14 -16.24
C SER A 119 6.68 0.36 -16.39
N PHE A 120 6.72 1.05 -15.25
CA PHE A 120 6.50 2.48 -15.12
C PHE A 120 7.62 3.14 -14.31
N ILE A 121 7.83 4.43 -14.57
CA ILE A 121 8.79 5.27 -13.85
C ILE A 121 8.07 6.52 -13.36
N VAL A 122 8.35 6.89 -12.12
CA VAL A 122 7.94 8.16 -11.52
C VAL A 122 9.13 9.10 -11.51
N ASN A 123 9.00 10.26 -12.14
CA ASN A 123 10.06 11.27 -12.16
C ASN A 123 10.06 12.13 -10.88
N SER A 124 11.02 13.06 -10.77
CA SER A 124 11.14 13.97 -9.63
C SER A 124 9.95 14.90 -9.42
N ASP A 125 9.11 15.11 -10.44
CA ASP A 125 7.92 15.95 -10.39
C ASP A 125 6.65 15.14 -10.06
N GLY A 126 6.79 13.83 -9.82
CA GLY A 126 5.69 12.92 -9.55
C GLY A 126 4.87 12.54 -10.79
N ILE A 127 5.36 12.82 -12.00
CA ILE A 127 4.72 12.40 -13.25
C ILE A 127 5.04 10.91 -13.49
N ILE A 128 4.01 10.14 -13.84
CA ILE A 128 4.13 8.69 -14.05
C ILE A 128 4.16 8.40 -15.54
N SER A 129 5.22 7.75 -16.01
CA SER A 129 5.36 7.37 -17.43
C SER A 129 5.52 5.88 -17.59
N SER A 130 5.06 5.36 -18.72
CA SER A 130 5.37 3.98 -19.13
C SER A 130 6.75 3.92 -19.76
N THR A 131 7.46 2.82 -19.55
CA THR A 131 8.74 2.55 -20.21
C THR A 131 8.59 2.21 -21.70
N ASN A 132 7.43 1.69 -22.11
CA ASN A 132 7.15 1.29 -23.49
C ASN A 132 6.40 2.38 -24.28
N TRP A 133 5.61 3.22 -23.59
CA TRP A 133 4.82 4.26 -24.21
C TRP A 133 5.38 5.65 -23.88
N HIS A 134 5.77 6.40 -24.91
CA HIS A 134 6.37 7.74 -24.78
C HIS A 134 5.36 8.89 -24.90
N GLY A 135 4.11 8.64 -24.52
CA GLY A 135 3.08 9.67 -24.39
C GLY A 135 2.15 9.81 -25.59
N GLY A 136 1.06 10.52 -25.34
CA GLY A 136 0.38 11.34 -26.32
C GLY A 136 0.93 12.76 -26.24
#